data_AF-A0A9J6P6U6-F1
#
_entry.id   AF-A0A9J6P6U6-F1
#
_cell.length_a   1.000
_cell.length_b   1.000
_cell.length_c   1.000
_cell.angle_alpha   90.00
_cell.angle_beta   90.00
_cell.angle_gamma   90.00
#
_symmetry.space_group_name_H-M   'P 1'
#
loop_
_entity.id
_entity.type
_entity.pdbx_description
1 polymer ?
#
loop_
_entity_poly.entity_id
_entity_poly.type
_entity_poly.pdbx_seq_one_letter_code
_entity_poly.pdbx_strand_id
1 'polypeptide(L)'
;MILTKCGYRCDLCLAYKGNIEKEDKRQILSDGWYKYFGFRIEPKDIMCEGCVSCDNPKLIDDNCPVRPCVISKDIKNCAYCGEYVCEKLLQRIVDYDEKINFDHSNIPGEDYENIVKPYESKKRLEEIRKRITRR
;
A
#
# COMPACT_ATOMS: atom_id res chain seq x y z
N MET A 1 6.30 0.81 12.61
CA MET A 1 5.30 0.68 11.52
C MET A 1 5.26 1.99 10.76
N ILE A 2 5.41 1.95 9.43
CA ILE A 2 5.29 3.12 8.57
C ILE A 2 4.03 2.93 7.73
N LEU A 3 2.93 3.54 8.19
CA LEU A 3 1.62 3.41 7.56
C LEU A 3 1.36 4.59 6.63
N THR A 4 0.99 4.28 5.39
CA THR A 4 0.65 5.28 4.36
C THR A 4 -0.74 5.89 4.58
N LYS A 5 -1.05 6.93 3.80
CA LYS A 5 -2.36 7.58 3.81
C LYS A 5 -3.52 6.64 3.43
N CYS A 6 -3.27 5.65 2.57
CA CYS A 6 -4.23 4.62 2.16
C CYS A 6 -4.12 3.31 2.97
N GLY A 7 -3.24 3.21 3.97
CA GLY A 7 -3.14 2.01 4.83
C GLY A 7 -2.15 0.92 4.38
N TYR A 8 -1.39 1.12 3.32
CA TYR A 8 -0.22 0.29 2.99
C TYR A 8 0.90 0.45 4.03
N ARG A 9 1.78 -0.56 4.11
CA ARG A 9 2.93 -0.64 5.02
C ARG A 9 4.24 -0.46 4.26
N CYS A 10 4.79 0.76 4.28
CA CYS A 10 6.09 1.02 3.65
C CYS A 10 7.22 0.21 4.30
N ASP A 11 7.13 -0.06 5.60
CA ASP A 11 8.14 -0.85 6.32
C ASP A 11 8.18 -2.33 5.89
N LEU A 12 7.16 -2.83 5.20
CA LEU A 12 7.15 -4.17 4.60
C LEU A 12 7.37 -4.16 3.07
N CYS A 13 7.24 -3.00 2.44
CA CYS A 13 7.25 -2.90 0.99
C CYS A 13 8.68 -2.98 0.44
N LEU A 14 8.92 -3.89 -0.49
CA LEU A 14 10.21 -4.03 -1.17
C LEU A 14 10.55 -2.85 -2.08
N ALA A 15 9.58 -2.00 -2.41
CA ALA A 15 9.79 -0.79 -3.20
C ALA A 15 10.29 0.40 -2.36
N TYR A 16 10.18 0.31 -1.03
CA TYR A 16 10.53 1.40 -0.15
C TYR A 16 12.05 1.60 -0.12
N LYS A 17 12.52 2.83 -0.32
CA LYS A 17 13.94 3.20 -0.36
C LYS A 17 14.73 2.60 0.81
N GLY A 18 14.23 2.75 2.03
CA GLY A 18 14.91 2.22 3.22
C GLY A 18 14.93 0.68 3.32
N ASN A 19 14.11 -0.04 2.55
CA ASN A 19 14.16 -1.50 2.44
C ASN A 19 15.10 -1.92 1.30
N ILE A 20 15.10 -1.22 0.16
CA ILE A 20 16.05 -1.43 -0.94
C ILE A 20 17.50 -1.26 -0.45
N GLU A 21 17.77 -0.21 0.34
CA GLU A 21 19.09 0.06 0.91
C GLU A 21 19.56 -1.02 1.90
N LYS A 22 18.63 -1.73 2.55
CA LYS A 22 18.96 -2.84 3.45
C LYS A 22 19.19 -4.14 2.70
N GLU A 23 18.33 -4.44 1.74
CA GLU A 23 18.39 -5.64 0.93
C GLU A 23 17.63 -5.40 -0.39
N ASP A 24 18.36 -5.41 -1.50
CA ASP A 24 17.75 -5.14 -2.80
C ASP A 24 16.98 -6.36 -3.32
N LYS A 25 15.66 -6.32 -3.15
CA LYS A 25 14.71 -7.35 -3.61
C LYS A 25 13.78 -6.85 -4.71
N ARG A 26 14.21 -5.85 -5.49
CA ARG A 26 13.35 -5.25 -6.54
C ARG A 26 12.99 -6.21 -7.67
N GLN A 27 13.84 -7.18 -7.97
CA GLN A 27 13.53 -8.24 -8.93
C GLN A 27 12.34 -9.09 -8.46
N ILE A 28 12.38 -9.56 -7.21
CA ILE A 28 11.30 -10.34 -6.58
C ILE A 28 9.99 -9.54 -6.61
N LEU A 29 10.05 -8.25 -6.29
CA LEU A 29 8.87 -7.39 -6.31
C LEU A 29 8.30 -7.22 -7.73
N SER A 30 9.16 -6.98 -8.72
CA SER A 30 8.75 -6.85 -10.13
C SER A 30 8.06 -8.11 -10.64
N ASP A 31 8.64 -9.28 -10.36
CA ASP A 31 8.08 -10.57 -10.75
C ASP A 31 6.77 -10.87 -9.99
N GLY A 32 6.72 -10.54 -8.71
CA GLY A 32 5.52 -10.65 -7.89
C GLY A 32 4.39 -9.74 -8.37
N TRP A 33 4.67 -8.48 -8.70
CA TRP A 33 3.68 -7.57 -9.28
C TRP A 33 3.16 -8.06 -10.63
N TYR A 34 4.02 -8.62 -11.47
CA TYR A 34 3.58 -9.17 -12.74
C TYR A 34 2.70 -10.41 -12.54
N LYS A 35 3.15 -11.35 -11.69
CA LYS A 35 2.46 -12.61 -11.40
C LYS A 35 1.12 -12.41 -10.71
N TYR A 36 1.08 -11.53 -9.70
CA TYR A 36 -0.07 -11.38 -8.81
C TYR A 36 -0.87 -10.11 -9.03
N PHE A 37 -0.37 -9.14 -9.79
CA PHE A 37 -1.09 -7.91 -10.07
C PHE A 37 -1.26 -7.62 -11.57
N GLY A 38 -0.65 -8.42 -12.45
CA GLY A 38 -0.78 -8.31 -13.90
C GLY A 38 -0.04 -7.12 -14.52
N PHE A 39 0.74 -6.37 -13.74
CA PHE A 39 1.52 -5.22 -14.23
C PHE A 39 3.01 -5.39 -13.94
N ARG A 40 3.84 -4.79 -14.79
CA ARG A 40 5.30 -4.85 -14.71
C ARG A 40 5.88 -3.46 -14.52
N ILE A 41 6.77 -3.32 -13.55
CA ILE A 41 7.69 -2.18 -13.44
C ILE A 41 9.09 -2.78 -13.43
N GLU A 42 9.98 -2.27 -14.29
CA GLU A 42 11.34 -2.78 -14.35
C GLU A 42 12.06 -2.56 -13.01
N PRO A 43 12.83 -3.53 -12.49
CA PRO A 43 13.45 -3.43 -11.17
C PRO A 43 14.26 -2.15 -10.94
N LYS A 44 14.94 -1.65 -11.98
CA LYS A 44 15.71 -0.40 -11.94
C LYS A 44 14.84 0.85 -11.67
N ASP A 45 13.57 0.80 -12.07
CA ASP A 45 12.60 1.89 -11.95
C ASP A 45 11.77 1.79 -10.66
N ILE A 46 11.90 0.68 -9.92
CA ILE A 46 11.26 0.47 -8.63
C ILE A 46 12.05 1.21 -7.54
N MET A 47 11.59 2.40 -7.14
CA MET A 47 12.01 3.06 -5.90
C MET A 47 10.96 4.05 -5.43
N CYS A 48 10.54 3.94 -4.17
CA CYS A 48 9.56 4.80 -3.53
C CYS A 48 10.09 5.32 -2.19
N GLU A 49 10.01 6.63 -1.96
CA GLU A 49 10.36 7.25 -0.68
C GLU A 49 9.24 7.15 0.36
N GLY A 50 8.05 6.67 -0.02
CA GLY A 50 6.89 6.53 0.84
C GLY A 50 6.11 7.85 1.04
N CYS A 51 4.78 7.79 0.94
CA CYS A 51 3.96 9.00 0.89
C CYS A 51 3.91 9.86 2.17
N VAL A 52 4.47 9.35 3.28
CA VAL A 52 4.52 10.01 4.60
C VAL A 52 5.93 10.43 5.01
N SER A 53 6.94 10.26 4.16
CA SER A 53 8.33 10.57 4.52
C SER A 53 8.65 12.07 4.50
N CYS A 54 8.09 12.82 3.55
CA CYS A 54 8.24 14.26 3.44
C CYS A 54 7.09 14.89 2.62
N ASP A 55 7.17 16.21 2.39
CA ASP A 55 6.16 16.98 1.66
C ASP A 55 6.13 16.66 0.16
N ASN A 56 7.28 16.40 -0.45
CA ASN A 56 7.40 16.09 -1.87
C ASN A 56 8.30 14.85 -2.13
N PRO A 57 7.84 13.65 -1.72
CA PRO A 57 8.61 12.42 -1.89
C PRO A 57 8.54 11.92 -3.34
N LYS A 58 9.59 11.24 -3.80
CA LYS A 58 9.53 10.43 -5.02
C LYS A 58 8.66 9.19 -4.77
N LEU A 59 7.56 9.06 -5.51
CA LEU A 59 6.60 7.96 -5.38
C LEU A 59 6.54 7.13 -6.66
N ILE A 60 6.19 5.85 -6.52
CA ILE A 60 5.91 4.96 -7.67
C ILE A 60 4.53 5.25 -8.28
N ASP A 61 3.54 5.59 -7.45
CA ASP A 61 2.20 5.99 -7.88
C ASP A 61 2.11 7.52 -7.85
N ASP A 62 2.42 8.12 -8.99
CA ASP A 62 2.40 9.57 -9.22
C ASP A 62 0.96 10.12 -9.33
N ASN A 63 0.01 9.28 -9.74
CA ASN A 63 -1.39 9.63 -9.96
C ASN A 63 -2.30 9.23 -8.78
N CYS A 64 -1.75 9.14 -7.57
CA CYS A 64 -2.50 8.71 -6.38
C CYS A 64 -3.57 9.74 -5.96
N PRO A 65 -4.88 9.42 -5.99
CA PRO A 65 -5.93 10.36 -5.56
C PRO A 65 -6.05 10.47 -4.03
N VAL A 66 -5.48 9.52 -3.29
CA VAL A 66 -5.67 9.39 -1.84
C VAL A 66 -4.77 10.37 -1.07
N ARG A 67 -3.49 10.46 -1.44
CA ARG A 67 -2.52 11.32 -0.73
C ARG A 67 -2.97 12.79 -0.66
N PRO A 68 -3.27 13.49 -1.78
CA PRO A 68 -3.69 14.89 -1.70
C PRO A 68 -5.00 15.07 -0.94
N CYS A 69 -5.94 14.12 -1.07
CA CYS A 69 -7.21 14.15 -0.34
C CYS A 69 -7.03 14.08 1.19
N VAL A 70 -6.14 13.19 1.64
CA VAL A 70 -5.85 13.05 3.07
C VAL A 70 -5.10 14.27 3.63
N ILE A 71 -4.18 14.85 2.84
CA ILE A 71 -3.49 16.10 3.19
C ILE A 71 -4.49 17.26 3.28
N SER A 72 -5.38 17.43 2.29
CA SER A 72 -6.33 18.54 2.25
C SER A 72 -7.37 18.49 3.37
N LYS A 73 -7.66 17.29 3.89
CA LYS A 73 -8.59 17.09 5.02
C LYS A 73 -7.90 17.16 6.39
N ASP A 74 -6.57 17.33 6.42
CA ASP A 74 -5.76 17.30 7.64
C ASP A 74 -6.02 16.06 8.53
N ILE A 75 -6.08 14.88 7.90
CA ILE A 75 -6.25 13.61 8.62
C ILE A 75 -5.01 12.72 8.48
N LYS A 76 -4.84 11.79 9.42
CA LYS A 76 -3.64 10.92 9.45
C LYS A 76 -3.62 9.94 8.28
N ASN A 77 -4.75 9.29 8.02
CA ASN A 77 -4.97 8.34 6.93
C ASN A 77 -6.48 8.15 6.73
N CYS A 78 -6.88 7.38 5.71
CA CYS A 78 -8.29 7.16 5.39
C CYS A 78 -9.14 6.56 6.51
N ALA A 79 -8.56 5.91 7.52
CA ALA A 79 -9.32 5.41 8.67
C ALA A 79 -9.98 6.54 9.46
N TYR A 80 -9.42 7.75 9.42
CA TYR A 80 -9.96 8.93 10.12
C TYR A 80 -11.02 9.67 9.29
N CYS A 81 -11.30 9.24 8.07
CA CYS A 81 -12.25 9.93 7.18
C CYS A 81 -13.69 9.58 7.55
N GLY A 82 -14.55 10.58 7.68
CA GLY A 82 -16.00 10.39 7.88
C GLY A 82 -16.69 9.70 6.70
N GLU A 83 -16.16 9.90 5.49
CA GLU A 83 -16.67 9.34 4.23
C GLU A 83 -16.10 7.95 3.91
N TYR A 84 -15.43 7.27 4.84
CA TYR A 84 -14.87 5.95 4.57
C TYR A 84 -16.01 4.90 4.43
N VAL A 85 -16.06 4.09 3.38
CA VAL A 85 -15.15 4.02 2.20
C VAL A 85 -15.64 4.97 1.10
N CYS A 86 -14.75 5.76 0.49
CA CYS A 86 -15.09 6.68 -0.62
C CYS A 86 -14.43 6.30 -1.94
N GLU A 87 -14.90 6.88 -3.05
CA GLU A 87 -14.44 6.60 -4.43
C GLU A 87 -12.92 6.73 -4.61
N LYS A 88 -12.30 7.76 -4.01
CA LYS A 88 -10.84 7.96 -4.09
C LYS A 88 -10.07 6.82 -3.44
N LEU A 89 -10.59 6.30 -2.33
CA LEU A 89 -9.98 5.17 -1.63
C LEU A 89 -10.22 3.85 -2.37
N LEU A 90 -11.41 3.65 -2.96
CA LEU A 90 -11.74 2.46 -3.74
C LEU A 90 -10.73 2.20 -4.88
N GLN A 91 -10.12 3.25 -5.43
CA GLN A 91 -9.10 3.14 -6.48
C GLN A 91 -7.76 2.55 -6.02
N ARG A 92 -7.50 2.45 -4.71
CA ARG A 92 -6.21 1.96 -4.16
C ARG A 92 -6.37 0.97 -3.02
N ILE A 93 -7.55 0.86 -2.43
CA ILE A 93 -7.76 -0.05 -1.31
C ILE A 93 -7.62 -1.50 -1.80
N VAL A 94 -6.76 -2.25 -1.15
CA VAL A 94 -6.65 -3.70 -1.36
C VAL A 94 -7.30 -4.39 -0.18
N ASP A 95 -8.18 -5.32 -0.51
CA ASP A 95 -8.74 -6.33 0.37
C ASP A 95 -8.25 -7.69 -0.12
N TYR A 96 -7.67 -8.49 0.77
CA TYR A 96 -7.21 -9.84 0.45
C TYR A 96 -8.36 -10.85 0.49
N ASP A 97 -9.35 -10.63 1.37
CA ASP A 97 -10.46 -11.55 1.58
C ASP A 97 -11.49 -11.42 0.44
N GLU A 98 -11.65 -10.21 -0.11
CA GLU A 98 -12.37 -9.99 -1.36
C GLU A 98 -11.45 -10.32 -2.54
N LYS A 99 -11.74 -11.42 -3.24
CA LYS A 99 -11.06 -11.88 -4.48
C LYS A 99 -11.13 -10.91 -5.67
N ILE A 100 -11.38 -9.62 -5.42
CA ILE A 100 -11.89 -8.67 -6.41
C ILE A 100 -10.89 -8.42 -7.55
N ASN A 101 -9.61 -8.78 -7.42
CA ASN A 101 -8.66 -8.59 -8.52
C ASN A 101 -7.77 -9.79 -8.87
N PHE A 102 -7.59 -10.82 -8.01
CA PHE A 102 -6.60 -11.87 -8.26
C PHE A 102 -7.01 -13.26 -7.77
N ASP A 103 -6.53 -14.28 -8.49
CA ASP A 103 -6.64 -15.68 -8.07
C ASP A 103 -5.68 -15.95 -6.90
N HIS A 104 -6.15 -15.68 -5.68
CA HIS A 104 -5.44 -15.93 -4.44
C HIS A 104 -5.49 -17.40 -3.98
N SER A 105 -5.95 -18.34 -4.82
CA SER A 105 -6.25 -19.71 -4.37
C SER A 105 -5.03 -20.49 -3.84
N ASN A 106 -3.80 -20.03 -4.08
CA ASN A 106 -2.61 -20.67 -3.50
C ASN A 106 -1.33 -19.78 -3.50
N ILE A 107 -1.33 -18.64 -2.79
CA ILE A 107 -0.12 -17.81 -2.68
C ILE A 107 0.85 -18.42 -1.65
N PRO A 108 2.10 -18.75 -2.03
CA PRO A 108 3.12 -19.21 -1.08
C PRO A 108 3.34 -18.20 0.05
N GLY A 109 3.68 -18.68 1.26
CA GLY A 109 3.83 -17.80 2.43
C GLY A 109 4.82 -16.65 2.23
N GLU A 110 5.93 -16.89 1.53
CA GLU A 110 6.91 -15.84 1.21
C GLU A 110 6.35 -14.78 0.24
N ASP A 111 5.63 -15.21 -0.80
CA ASP A 111 4.98 -14.31 -1.75
C ASP A 111 3.88 -13.48 -1.05
N TYR A 112 3.13 -14.07 -0.12
CA TYR A 112 2.17 -13.33 0.69
C TYR A 112 2.88 -12.23 1.50
N GLU A 113 3.96 -12.57 2.21
CA GLU A 113 4.68 -11.62 3.07
C GLU A 113 5.30 -10.45 2.27
N ASN A 114 5.87 -10.75 1.10
CA ASN A 114 6.60 -9.76 0.29
C ASN A 114 5.71 -8.97 -0.68
N ILE A 115 4.68 -9.60 -1.23
CA ILE A 115 3.94 -9.09 -2.39
C ILE A 115 2.50 -8.72 -2.05
N VAL A 116 1.88 -9.33 -1.04
CA VAL A 116 0.47 -9.07 -0.69
C VAL A 116 0.33 -8.26 0.58
N LYS A 117 0.96 -8.73 1.67
CA LYS A 117 0.87 -8.16 3.00
C LYS A 117 1.18 -6.66 3.04
N PRO A 118 2.18 -6.10 2.32
CA PRO A 118 2.43 -4.66 2.35
C PRO A 118 1.22 -3.83 1.89
N TYR A 119 0.38 -4.38 1.01
CA TYR A 119 -0.73 -3.68 0.37
C TYR A 119 -2.10 -3.98 0.98
N GLU A 120 -2.28 -5.03 1.77
CA GLU A 120 -3.55 -5.39 2.46
C GLU A 120 -4.06 -4.26 3.39
N SER A 121 -4.71 -3.24 2.81
CA SER A 121 -5.02 -1.98 3.48
C SER A 121 -6.38 -2.00 4.16
N LYS A 122 -7.39 -2.67 3.58
CA LYS A 122 -8.79 -2.57 4.07
C LYS A 122 -8.89 -3.04 5.51
N LYS A 123 -8.43 -4.26 5.78
CA LYS A 123 -8.37 -4.84 7.13
C LYS A 123 -7.70 -3.90 8.14
N ARG A 124 -6.53 -3.35 7.78
CA ARG A 124 -5.80 -2.40 8.66
C ARG A 124 -6.58 -1.13 8.92
N LEU A 125 -7.15 -0.51 7.88
CA LEU A 125 -7.93 0.71 8.03
C LEU A 125 -9.17 0.46 8.90
N GLU A 126 -9.88 -0.65 8.70
CA GLU A 126 -11.04 -1.03 9.52
C GLU A 126 -10.68 -1.30 10.98
N GLU A 127 -9.56 -1.96 11.24
CA GLU A 127 -9.05 -2.16 12.61
C GLU A 127 -8.75 -0.82 13.29
N ILE A 128 -8.12 0.13 12.57
CA ILE A 128 -7.85 1.47 13.09
C ILE A 128 -9.17 2.21 13.35
N ARG A 129 -10.15 2.12 12.44
CA ARG A 129 -11.48 2.72 12.62
C ARG A 129 -12.18 2.22 13.86
N LYS A 130 -12.25 0.89 14.05
CA LYS A 130 -12.85 0.27 15.24
C LYS A 130 -12.20 0.77 16.53
N ARG A 131 -10.89 1.06 16.52
CA ARG A 131 -10.18 1.61 17.68
C ARG A 131 -10.46 3.09 17.91
N ILE A 132 -10.69 3.87 16.86
CA ILE A 132 -11.05 5.30 16.96
C ILE A 132 -12.48 5.45 17.48
N THR A 133 -13.44 4.67 16.97
CA THR A 133 -14.86 4.77 17.36
C THR A 133 -15.17 4.24 18.75
N ARG A 134 -14.25 3.49 19.37
CA ARG A 134 -14.35 2.98 20.74
C ARG A 134 -13.78 3.94 21.79
N ARG A 135 -13.18 5.06 21.35
CA ARG A 135 -12.67 6.12 22.21
C ARG A 135 -13.63 7.30 22.21
#